data_AF-A0A849FDW3-F1
#
_entry.id   AF-A0A849FDW3-F1
#
_cell.length_a   1.000
_cell.length_b   1.000
_cell.length_c   1.000
_cell.angle_alpha   90.00
_cell.angle_beta   90.00
_cell.angle_gamma   90.00
#
_symmetry.space_group_name_H-M   'P 1'
#
loop_
_entity.id
_entity.type
_entity.pdbx_description
1 polymer ?
#
loop_
_entity_poly.entity_id
_entity_poly.type
_entity_poly.pdbx_seq_one_letter_code
_entity_poly.pdbx_strand_id
1 'polypeptide(L)'
;MSIKPPLTELPIRIAESGFYKGFTKDVTITAKLCVGALIIWAVAFPDQAGRVLGALNSFILASFNYWYIYAMAFFVILCFALALWPAAGRLKLGQPGDEPEFSNFSWFSMMFGAGIGIGMLTFATAEPMYHWASNPDTIRGLTEGSSADNVRSAYVWSFTHWGLAAWAAYAIVGL
;
A
#
# COMPACT_ATOMS: atom_id res chain seq x y z
N MET A 1 -5.73 -31.46 -18.27
CA MET A 1 -6.60 -31.26 -17.10
C MET A 1 -7.52 -30.08 -17.41
N SER A 2 -8.84 -30.23 -17.38
CA SER A 2 -9.74 -29.08 -17.55
C SER A 2 -9.66 -28.22 -16.29
N ILE A 3 -9.53 -26.90 -16.47
CA ILE A 3 -9.56 -25.94 -15.38
C ILE A 3 -10.97 -26.01 -14.77
N LYS A 4 -11.07 -26.18 -13.45
CA LYS A 4 -12.36 -26.17 -12.76
C LYS A 4 -13.01 -24.79 -12.96
N PRO A 5 -14.34 -24.71 -13.15
CA PRO A 5 -15.01 -23.41 -13.26
C PRO A 5 -14.73 -22.57 -12.00
N PRO A 6 -14.57 -21.24 -12.14
CA PRO A 6 -14.30 -20.37 -11.02
C PRO A 6 -15.46 -20.40 -10.02
N LEU A 7 -15.14 -20.29 -8.73
CA LEU A 7 -16.15 -20.17 -7.67
C LEU A 7 -16.81 -18.80 -7.76
N THR A 8 -18.00 -18.73 -8.35
CA THR A 8 -18.79 -17.50 -8.49
C THR A 8 -19.69 -17.24 -7.28
N GLU A 9 -20.03 -18.30 -6.53
CA GLU A 9 -20.81 -18.21 -5.29
C GLU A 9 -19.95 -18.69 -4.13
N LEU A 10 -19.56 -17.74 -3.28
CA LEU A 10 -18.87 -18.05 -2.03
C LEU A 10 -19.93 -18.22 -0.92
N PRO A 11 -19.90 -19.31 -0.14
CA PRO A 11 -20.80 -19.50 0.99
C PRO A 11 -20.39 -18.60 2.16
N ILE A 12 -20.64 -17.30 2.02
CA ILE A 12 -20.32 -16.29 3.04
C ILE A 12 -21.52 -16.15 3.97
N ARG A 13 -21.31 -16.40 5.26
CA ARG A 13 -22.34 -16.24 6.29
C ARG A 13 -22.59 -14.76 6.57
N ILE A 14 -23.58 -14.18 5.89
CA ILE A 14 -24.01 -12.80 6.09
C ILE A 14 -25.24 -12.72 7.00
N ALA A 15 -25.44 -11.57 7.67
CA ALA A 15 -26.69 -11.33 8.37
C ALA A 15 -27.83 -11.07 7.38
N GLU A 16 -28.95 -11.77 7.56
CA GLU A 16 -30.13 -11.61 6.69
C GLU A 16 -31.00 -10.39 7.05
N SER A 17 -30.89 -9.89 8.28
CA SER A 17 -31.72 -8.82 8.81
C SER A 17 -31.03 -8.00 9.91
N GLY A 18 -31.64 -6.85 10.25
CA GLY A 18 -31.17 -5.94 11.29
C GLY A 18 -30.02 -5.03 10.86
N PHE A 19 -29.35 -4.42 11.84
CA PHE A 19 -28.29 -3.41 11.63
C PHE A 19 -27.10 -3.92 10.80
N TYR A 20 -26.82 -5.22 10.85
CA TYR A 20 -25.71 -5.85 10.12
C TYR A 20 -26.12 -6.49 8.81
N LYS A 21 -27.34 -6.25 8.31
CA LYS A 21 -27.84 -6.88 7.07
C LYS A 21 -26.86 -6.70 5.91
N GLY A 22 -26.51 -7.81 5.26
CA GLY A 22 -25.56 -7.85 4.15
C GLY A 22 -24.08 -7.94 4.57
N PHE A 23 -23.76 -7.92 5.86
CA PHE A 23 -22.40 -8.05 6.38
C PHE A 23 -22.17 -9.36 7.12
N THR A 24 -20.93 -9.84 7.07
CA THR A 24 -20.44 -10.94 7.92
C THR A 24 -20.26 -10.45 9.35
N LYS A 25 -21.13 -10.88 10.26
CA LYS A 25 -21.11 -10.44 11.66
C LYS A 25 -19.76 -10.67 12.34
N ASP A 26 -19.14 -11.82 12.09
CA ASP A 26 -17.87 -12.21 12.71
C ASP A 26 -16.76 -11.20 12.39
N VAL A 27 -16.65 -10.78 11.13
CA VAL A 27 -15.66 -9.78 10.69
C VAL A 27 -16.03 -8.40 11.24
N THR A 28 -17.27 -7.98 11.05
CA THR A 28 -17.68 -6.60 11.39
C THR A 28 -17.64 -6.33 12.89
N ILE A 29 -18.11 -7.27 13.72
CA ILE A 29 -18.13 -7.09 15.18
C ILE A 29 -16.71 -7.14 15.73
N THR A 30 -15.89 -8.11 15.29
CA THR A 30 -14.50 -8.23 15.75
C THR A 30 -13.69 -6.99 15.41
N ALA A 31 -13.78 -6.49 14.16
CA ALA A 31 -13.08 -5.28 13.75
C ALA A 31 -13.49 -4.06 14.60
N LYS A 32 -14.79 -3.87 14.84
CA LYS A 32 -15.31 -2.77 15.67
C LYS A 32 -14.82 -2.87 17.11
N LEU A 33 -14.81 -4.06 17.70
CA LEU A 33 -14.32 -4.27 19.06
C LEU A 33 -12.82 -3.99 19.14
N CYS A 34 -12.02 -4.49 18.20
CA CYS A 34 -10.57 -4.25 18.18
C CYS A 34 -10.24 -2.75 18.03
N VAL A 35 -10.83 -2.08 17.03
CA VAL A 35 -10.59 -0.65 16.79
C VAL A 35 -11.15 0.19 17.93
N GLY A 36 -12.35 -0.12 18.41
CA GLY A 36 -12.98 0.59 19.53
C GLY A 36 -12.16 0.47 20.81
N ALA A 37 -11.67 -0.73 21.15
CA ALA A 37 -10.81 -0.94 22.31
C ALA A 37 -9.49 -0.16 22.19
N LEU A 38 -8.87 -0.14 21.02
CA LEU A 38 -7.65 0.63 20.76
C LEU A 38 -7.88 2.13 20.98
N ILE A 39 -8.98 2.67 20.44
CA ILE A 39 -9.35 4.09 20.60
C ILE A 39 -9.60 4.41 22.08
N ILE A 40 -10.42 3.60 22.77
CA ILE A 40 -10.73 3.81 24.19
C ILE A 40 -9.46 3.80 25.03
N TRP A 41 -8.56 2.84 24.79
CA TRP A 41 -7.29 2.77 25.51
C TRP A 41 -6.39 3.97 25.23
N ALA A 42 -6.23 4.38 23.97
CA ALA A 42 -5.39 5.52 23.59
C ALA A 42 -5.91 6.86 24.15
N VAL A 43 -7.23 7.03 24.22
CA VAL A 43 -7.85 8.24 24.79
C VAL A 43 -7.78 8.24 26.32
N ALA A 44 -7.97 7.08 26.96
CA ALA A 44 -7.94 6.97 28.42
C ALA A 44 -6.52 7.11 28.99
N PHE A 45 -5.49 6.65 28.27
CA PHE A 45 -4.09 6.62 28.74
C PHE A 45 -3.10 7.08 27.65
N PRO A 46 -3.14 8.35 27.21
CA PRO A 46 -2.41 8.82 26.02
C PRO A 46 -0.90 8.67 26.13
N ASP A 47 -0.28 9.07 27.24
CA ASP A 47 1.18 8.97 27.41
C ASP A 47 1.68 7.53 27.45
N GLN A 48 0.91 6.63 28.09
CA GLN A 48 1.23 5.22 28.12
C GLN A 48 1.07 4.60 26.73
N ALA A 49 -0.04 4.88 26.05
CA ALA A 49 -0.30 4.37 24.71
C ALA A 49 0.77 4.84 23.73
N GLY A 50 1.16 6.12 23.76
CA GLY A 50 2.25 6.66 22.95
C GLY A 50 3.58 5.94 23.18
N ARG A 51 3.96 5.70 24.45
CA ARG A 51 5.18 4.93 24.76
C ARG A 51 5.14 3.49 24.25
N VAL A 52 4.01 2.79 24.46
CA VAL A 52 3.86 1.39 24.04
C VAL A 52 3.87 1.27 22.52
N LEU A 53 3.07 2.09 21.83
CA LEU A 53 3.00 2.08 20.36
C LEU A 53 4.34 2.52 19.74
N GLY A 54 5.03 3.49 20.34
CA GLY A 54 6.38 3.89 19.92
C GLY A 54 7.42 2.79 20.08
N ALA A 55 7.38 2.05 21.20
CA ALA A 55 8.25 0.89 21.43
C ALA A 55 7.97 -0.23 20.42
N LEU A 56 6.70 -0.51 20.12
CA LEU A 56 6.31 -1.48 19.10
C LEU A 56 6.78 -1.05 17.70
N ASN A 57 6.62 0.23 17.34
CA ASN A 57 7.12 0.76 16.07
C ASN A 57 8.64 0.60 15.96
N SER A 58 9.38 0.96 17.01
CA SER A 58 10.84 0.81 17.05
C SER A 58 11.26 -0.65 16.94
N PHE A 59 10.57 -1.57 17.63
CA PHE A 59 10.81 -3.01 17.52
C PHE A 59 10.58 -3.52 16.08
N ILE A 60 9.45 -3.16 15.48
CA ILE A 60 9.13 -3.57 14.11
C ILE A 60 10.19 -3.07 13.13
N LEU A 61 10.59 -1.80 13.24
CA LEU A 61 11.62 -1.22 12.37
C LEU A 61 13.00 -1.87 12.61
N ALA A 62 13.37 -2.16 13.85
CA ALA A 62 14.65 -2.80 14.16
C ALA A 62 14.71 -4.25 13.64
N SER A 63 13.60 -5.00 13.71
CA SER A 63 13.57 -6.42 13.34
C SER A 63 13.21 -6.67 11.87
N PHE A 64 12.34 -5.87 11.27
CA PHE A 64 11.74 -6.15 9.96
C PHE A 64 12.12 -5.15 8.85
N ASN A 65 13.01 -4.17 9.08
CA ASN A 65 13.36 -3.19 8.04
C ASN A 65 13.79 -3.84 6.71
N TYR A 66 14.74 -4.78 6.74
CA TYR A 66 15.22 -5.46 5.54
C TYR A 66 14.12 -6.28 4.88
N TRP A 67 13.27 -6.92 5.69
CA TRP A 67 12.14 -7.68 5.16
C TRP A 67 11.18 -6.79 4.37
N TYR A 68 10.83 -5.60 4.89
CA TYR A 68 10.00 -4.64 4.15
C TYR A 68 10.65 -4.21 2.83
N ILE A 69 11.95 -3.90 2.85
CA ILE A 69 12.69 -3.48 1.64
C ILE A 69 12.68 -4.61 0.60
N TYR A 70 12.98 -5.84 0.99
CA TYR A 70 12.99 -6.98 0.07
C TYR A 70 11.60 -7.34 -0.43
N ALA A 71 10.56 -7.23 0.41
CA ALA A 71 9.18 -7.47 0.00
C ALA A 71 8.75 -6.46 -1.09
N MET A 72 9.03 -5.18 -0.90
CA MET A 72 8.71 -4.15 -1.89
C MET A 72 9.51 -4.32 -3.19
N ALA A 73 10.81 -4.63 -3.09
CA ALA A 73 11.62 -4.94 -4.26
C ALA A 73 11.10 -6.17 -5.02
N PHE A 74 10.69 -7.22 -4.28
CA PHE A 74 10.08 -8.40 -4.86
C PHE A 74 8.79 -8.08 -5.61
N PHE A 75 7.90 -7.25 -5.06
CA PHE A 75 6.66 -6.86 -5.75
C PHE A 75 6.95 -6.12 -7.07
N VAL A 76 7.91 -5.20 -7.08
CA VAL A 76 8.32 -4.51 -8.31
C VAL A 76 8.83 -5.50 -9.35
N ILE A 77 9.75 -6.38 -8.96
CA ILE A 77 10.33 -7.40 -9.86
C ILE A 77 9.24 -8.33 -10.38
N LEU A 78 8.32 -8.77 -9.51
CA LEU A 78 7.22 -9.66 -9.87
C LEU A 78 6.27 -9.00 -10.87
N CYS A 79 5.89 -7.74 -10.67
CA CYS A 79 5.07 -6.99 -11.62
C CYS A 79 5.72 -6.94 -13.02
N PHE A 80 7.02 -6.63 -13.10
CA PHE A 80 7.75 -6.64 -14.37
C PHE A 80 7.84 -8.04 -14.97
N ALA A 81 8.10 -9.07 -14.17
CA ALA A 81 8.17 -10.44 -14.64
C ALA A 81 6.82 -10.91 -15.22
N LEU A 82 5.71 -10.62 -14.54
CA LEU A 82 4.36 -10.97 -15.01
C LEU A 82 3.97 -10.19 -16.26
N ALA A 83 4.32 -8.90 -16.33
CA ALA A 83 4.04 -8.07 -17.50
C ALA A 83 4.84 -8.51 -18.74
N LEU A 84 6.10 -8.90 -18.57
CA LEU A 84 6.99 -9.32 -19.66
C LEU A 84 6.77 -10.77 -20.09
N TRP A 85 6.28 -11.64 -19.21
CA TRP A 85 5.99 -13.03 -19.54
C TRP A 85 4.72 -13.11 -20.41
N PRO A 86 4.81 -13.54 -21.70
CA PRO A 86 3.67 -13.48 -22.61
C PRO A 86 2.42 -14.25 -22.17
N ALA A 87 2.59 -15.31 -21.37
CA ALA A 87 1.46 -16.10 -20.86
C ALA A 87 0.66 -15.34 -19.80
N ALA A 88 1.35 -14.61 -18.91
CA ALA A 88 0.71 -13.81 -17.87
C ALA A 88 0.25 -12.44 -18.42
N GLY A 89 1.14 -11.71 -19.10
CA GLY A 89 0.85 -10.35 -19.58
C GLY A 89 -0.22 -10.24 -20.68
N ARG A 90 -0.59 -11.34 -21.34
CA ARG A 90 -1.71 -11.39 -22.31
C ARG A 90 -3.00 -11.94 -21.72
N LEU A 91 -2.98 -12.38 -20.46
CA LEU A 91 -4.17 -12.92 -19.82
C LEU A 91 -5.18 -11.79 -19.59
N LYS A 92 -6.42 -12.00 -20.05
CA LYS A 92 -7.53 -11.09 -19.76
C LYS A 92 -8.13 -11.45 -18.40
N LEU A 93 -8.29 -10.46 -17.53
CA LEU A 93 -8.95 -10.61 -16.24
C LEU A 93 -10.47 -10.55 -16.44
N GLY A 94 -11.05 -11.67 -16.84
CA GLY A 94 -12.48 -11.80 -17.15
C GLY A 94 -12.80 -13.17 -17.73
N GLN A 95 -14.06 -13.38 -18.12
CA GLN A 95 -14.48 -14.57 -18.85
C GLN A 95 -14.07 -14.50 -20.32
N PRO A 96 -14.04 -15.64 -21.04
CA PRO A 96 -13.78 -15.65 -22.47
C PRO A 96 -14.81 -14.80 -23.22
N GLY A 97 -14.33 -13.76 -23.91
CA GLY A 97 -15.17 -12.83 -24.68
C GLY A 97 -15.48 -11.52 -23.96
N ASP A 98 -15.11 -11.38 -22.69
CA ASP A 98 -15.30 -10.11 -21.97
C ASP A 98 -14.44 -9.00 -22.58
N GLU A 99 -15.04 -7.81 -22.61
CA GLU A 99 -14.41 -6.56 -23.02
C GLU A 99 -14.30 -5.60 -21.81
N PRO A 100 -13.35 -4.65 -21.80
CA PRO A 100 -13.23 -3.70 -20.71
C PRO A 100 -14.52 -2.90 -20.49
N GLU A 101 -15.01 -2.87 -19.24
CA GLU A 101 -16.22 -2.10 -18.86
C GLU A 101 -16.04 -0.59 -19.04
N PHE A 102 -14.80 -0.10 -18.98
CA PHE A 102 -14.45 1.30 -19.09
C PHE A 102 -13.45 1.53 -20.23
N SER A 103 -13.56 2.67 -20.89
CA SER A 103 -12.54 3.10 -21.86
C SER A 103 -11.19 3.32 -21.17
N ASN A 104 -10.09 3.17 -21.92
CA ASN A 104 -8.74 3.34 -21.38
C ASN A 104 -8.53 4.70 -20.68
N PHE A 105 -9.14 5.77 -21.22
CA PHE A 105 -9.07 7.10 -20.60
C PHE A 105 -9.81 7.16 -19.26
N SER A 106 -11.02 6.59 -19.19
CA SER A 106 -11.80 6.55 -17.96
C SER A 106 -11.10 5.69 -16.90
N TRP A 107 -10.62 4.50 -17.28
CA TRP A 107 -9.88 3.61 -16.40
C TRP A 107 -8.62 4.27 -15.81
N PHE A 108 -7.79 4.89 -16.66
CA PHE A 108 -6.62 5.62 -16.21
C PHE A 108 -6.98 6.77 -15.27
N SER A 109 -8.03 7.53 -15.59
CA SER A 109 -8.52 8.63 -14.74
C SER A 109 -8.98 8.14 -13.37
N MET A 110 -9.65 6.99 -13.29
CA MET A 110 -10.08 6.39 -12.03
C MET A 110 -8.90 5.97 -11.15
N MET A 111 -7.79 5.50 -11.74
CA MET A 111 -6.57 5.18 -10.98
C MET A 111 -5.99 6.42 -10.29
N PHE A 112 -5.98 7.58 -10.96
CA PHE A 112 -5.55 8.84 -10.34
C PHE A 112 -6.55 9.31 -9.27
N GLY A 113 -7.86 9.17 -9.54
CA GLY A 113 -8.89 9.52 -8.57
C GLY A 113 -8.84 8.68 -7.28
N ALA A 114 -8.54 7.39 -7.40
CA ALA A 114 -8.40 6.50 -6.24
C ALA A 114 -7.03 6.62 -5.54
N GLY A 115 -5.97 6.90 -6.30
CA GLY A 115 -4.59 6.92 -5.81
C GLY A 115 -4.15 8.22 -5.15
N ILE A 116 -4.79 9.36 -5.44
CA ILE A 116 -4.43 10.66 -4.85
C ILE A 116 -5.08 10.86 -3.49
N GLY A 117 -4.46 10.30 -2.46
CA GLY A 117 -4.84 10.51 -1.06
C GLY A 117 -4.25 11.79 -0.44
N ILE A 118 -4.72 12.12 0.77
CA ILE A 118 -4.21 13.24 1.59
C ILE A 118 -2.68 13.16 1.80
N GLY A 119 -2.14 11.94 1.80
CA GLY A 119 -0.70 11.70 1.93
C GLY A 119 0.13 12.41 0.87
N MET A 120 -0.31 12.42 -0.40
CA MET A 120 0.44 13.13 -1.44
C MET A 120 0.37 14.64 -1.25
N LEU A 121 -0.74 15.22 -0.80
CA LEU A 121 -0.83 16.67 -0.57
C LEU A 121 0.15 17.14 0.53
N THR A 122 0.31 16.36 1.60
CA THR A 122 1.24 16.69 2.68
C THR A 122 2.69 16.35 2.32
N PHE A 123 2.94 15.13 1.82
CA PHE A 123 4.30 14.63 1.64
C PHE A 123 4.92 14.99 0.29
N ALA A 124 4.17 15.47 -0.70
CA ALA A 124 4.76 15.96 -1.96
C ALA A 124 5.71 17.14 -1.74
N THR A 125 5.53 17.92 -0.67
CA THR A 125 6.46 18.99 -0.29
C THR A 125 7.30 18.60 0.93
N ALA A 126 6.67 18.02 1.96
CA ALA A 126 7.38 17.74 3.21
C ALA A 126 8.50 16.71 3.04
N GLU A 127 8.28 15.67 2.23
CA GLU A 127 9.25 14.59 2.11
C GLU A 127 10.49 14.95 1.29
N PRO A 128 10.39 15.59 0.10
CA PRO A 128 11.57 16.08 -0.60
C PRO A 128 12.38 17.07 0.23
N MET A 129 11.73 17.91 1.04
CA MET A 129 12.41 18.83 1.96
C MET A 129 13.12 18.10 3.09
N TYR A 130 12.51 17.05 3.65
CA TYR A 130 13.16 16.19 4.62
C TYR A 130 14.41 15.52 4.02
N HIS A 131 14.27 14.88 2.85
CA HIS A 131 15.39 14.21 2.18
C HIS A 131 16.46 15.19 1.69
N TRP A 132 16.10 16.44 1.40
CA TRP A 132 17.07 17.48 1.07
C TRP A 132 17.93 17.89 2.27
N ALA A 133 17.40 17.82 3.49
CA ALA A 133 18.19 18.01 4.71
C ALA A 133 18.99 16.74 5.08
N SER A 134 18.37 15.56 4.99
CA SER A 134 19.01 14.29 5.34
C SER A 134 18.47 13.13 4.49
N ASN A 135 19.35 12.52 3.72
CA ASN A 135 19.10 11.29 2.98
C ASN A 135 20.33 10.36 3.02
N PRO A 136 20.24 9.12 2.55
CA PRO A 136 21.35 8.18 2.52
C PRO A 136 22.67 8.68 1.90
N ASP A 137 22.64 9.56 0.89
CA ASP A 137 23.88 10.13 0.33
C ASP A 137 24.52 11.14 1.29
N THR A 138 23.72 11.96 1.97
CA THR A 138 24.23 12.87 3.03
C THR A 138 24.78 12.08 4.23
N ILE A 139 24.13 10.98 4.63
CA ILE A 139 24.58 10.12 5.73
C ILE A 139 25.92 9.45 5.38
N ARG A 140 26.14 9.15 4.11
CA ARG A 140 27.40 8.59 3.59
C ARG A 140 28.48 9.66 3.33
N GLY A 141 28.15 10.95 3.52
CA GLY A 141 29.07 12.07 3.25
C GLY A 141 29.34 12.32 1.77
N LEU A 142 28.45 11.89 0.88
CA LEU A 142 28.59 12.08 -0.58
C LEU A 142 28.09 13.43 -1.05
N THR A 143 27.15 14.02 -0.32
CA THR A 143 26.55 15.34 -0.55
C THR A 143 26.39 16.06 0.79
N GLU A 144 26.28 17.39 0.75
CA GLU A 144 25.99 18.18 1.94
C GLU A 144 24.47 18.32 2.16
N GLY A 145 24.01 18.26 3.41
CA GLY A 145 22.61 18.48 3.72
C GLY A 145 22.21 19.92 3.40
N SER A 146 21.02 20.11 2.84
CA SER A 146 20.48 21.44 2.46
C SER A 146 21.33 22.23 1.45
N SER A 147 22.19 21.56 0.68
CA SER A 147 22.96 22.18 -0.40
C SER A 147 22.30 21.97 -1.77
N ALA A 148 22.71 22.76 -2.77
CA ALA A 148 22.15 22.68 -4.11
C ALA A 148 22.45 21.34 -4.83
N ASP A 149 23.61 20.74 -4.57
CA ASP A 149 24.01 19.44 -5.13
C ASP A 149 23.22 18.25 -4.55
N ASN A 150 22.57 18.42 -3.40
CA ASN A 150 21.77 17.36 -2.77
C ASN A 150 20.33 17.23 -3.30
N VAL A 151 19.86 18.16 -4.15
CA VAL A 151 18.48 18.15 -4.67
C VAL A 151 18.18 16.85 -5.40
N ARG A 152 19.11 16.37 -6.25
CA ARG A 152 18.91 15.12 -7.00
C ARG A 152 18.79 13.92 -6.06
N SER A 153 19.69 13.80 -5.09
CA SER A 153 19.68 12.70 -4.11
C SER A 153 18.40 12.70 -3.28
N ALA A 154 17.87 13.87 -2.92
CA ALA A 154 16.60 13.97 -2.20
C ALA A 154 15.40 13.40 -3.00
N TYR A 155 15.33 13.70 -4.29
CA TYR A 155 14.25 13.22 -5.15
C TYR A 155 14.35 11.73 -5.46
N VAL A 156 15.55 11.13 -5.49
CA VAL A 156 15.70 9.67 -5.66
C VAL A 156 14.90 8.92 -4.59
N TRP A 157 14.95 9.36 -3.34
CA TRP A 157 14.22 8.72 -2.24
C TRP A 157 12.72 9.01 -2.27
N SER A 158 12.34 10.27 -2.57
CA SER A 158 10.93 10.63 -2.73
C SER A 158 10.25 9.82 -3.84
N PHE A 159 10.91 9.66 -4.99
CA PHE A 159 10.40 8.81 -6.08
C PHE A 159 10.53 7.31 -5.78
N THR A 160 11.42 6.89 -4.90
CA THR A 160 11.46 5.50 -4.45
C THR A 160 10.22 5.16 -3.62
N HIS A 161 9.75 6.07 -2.75
CA HIS A 161 8.56 5.84 -1.93
C HIS A 161 7.24 6.01 -2.69
N TRP A 162 7.15 6.99 -3.61
CA TRP A 162 5.90 7.32 -4.31
C TRP A 162 5.85 6.87 -5.78
N GLY A 163 6.96 6.36 -6.31
CA GLY A 163 7.04 5.81 -7.65
C GLY A 163 6.65 4.34 -7.70
N LEU A 164 7.37 3.56 -8.52
CA LEU A 164 6.98 2.20 -8.88
C LEU A 164 6.76 1.26 -7.70
N ALA A 165 7.48 1.44 -6.58
CA ALA A 165 7.38 0.54 -5.44
C ALA A 165 5.96 0.51 -4.84
N ALA A 166 5.39 1.67 -4.52
CA ALA A 166 4.04 1.75 -3.94
C ALA A 166 2.99 1.18 -4.90
N TRP A 167 3.07 1.52 -6.19
CA TRP A 167 2.14 1.04 -7.21
C TRP A 167 2.26 -0.45 -7.47
N ALA A 168 3.46 -1.04 -7.34
CA ALA A 168 3.65 -2.47 -7.50
C ALA A 168 2.91 -3.27 -6.42
N ALA A 169 2.90 -2.80 -5.17
CA ALA A 169 2.13 -3.45 -4.11
C ALA A 169 0.62 -3.44 -4.42
N TYR A 170 0.09 -2.31 -4.91
CA TYR A 170 -1.32 -2.23 -5.33
C TYR A 170 -1.62 -3.12 -6.53
N ALA A 171 -0.72 -3.19 -7.51
CA ALA A 171 -0.89 -4.04 -8.68
C ALA A 171 -0.93 -5.52 -8.31
N ILE A 172 -0.09 -5.97 -7.38
CA ILE A 172 -0.10 -7.37 -6.90
C ILE A 172 -1.37 -7.71 -6.12
N VAL A 173 -1.90 -6.80 -5.30
CA VAL A 173 -3.15 -7.04 -4.56
C VAL A 173 -4.39 -6.95 -5.47
N GLY A 174 -4.33 -6.09 -6.50
CA GLY A 174 -5.40 -5.92 -7.46
C GLY A 174 -5.47 -7.01 -8.53
N LEU A 175 -4.39 -7.78 -8.71
CA LEU A 175 -4.31 -8.95 -9.58
C LEU A 175 -4.83 -10.21 -8.87
#